data_AF-A0A1M4N2N9-F1
#
_entry.id   AF-A0A1M4N2N9-F1
#
_cell.length_a   1.000
_cell.length_b   1.000
_cell.length_c   1.000
_cell.angle_alpha   90.00
_cell.angle_beta   90.00
_cell.angle_gamma   90.00
#
_symmetry.space_group_name_H-M   'P 1'
#
loop_
_entity.id
_entity.type
_entity.pdbx_description
1 polymer ?
#
loop_
_entity_poly.entity_id
_entity_poly.type
_entity_poly.pdbx_seq_one_letter_code
_entity_poly.pdbx_strand_id
1 'polypeptide(L)'
;MRRLCVAACGALTLWVSPLMAGEREFIQSTGNAYQYRSHYELKSIVYAPSVTVAGGRYVVVPEGMCTNDRERILDWAAKTTGYGAVASPKLPDGVEPDCNILNPNLRGGFADGFATQEGAERTALARCEATRLDGYEKCILVARVADGR
;
A
#
# COMPACT_ATOMS: atom_id res chain seq x y z
N MET A 1 57.91 4.55 -36.28
CA MET A 1 57.01 5.08 -37.33
C MET A 1 55.71 4.27 -37.31
N ARG A 2 54.57 4.82 -37.79
CA ARG A 2 53.20 4.22 -37.81
C ARG A 2 52.62 3.94 -36.39
N ARG A 3 51.67 4.70 -35.82
CA ARG A 3 50.28 5.11 -36.15
C ARG A 3 49.21 3.99 -36.11
N LEU A 4 48.18 4.24 -35.28
CA LEU A 4 46.79 3.72 -35.32
C LEU A 4 46.61 2.20 -35.06
N CYS A 5 45.56 1.67 -34.39
CA CYS A 5 44.37 2.21 -33.70
C CYS A 5 44.41 1.79 -32.18
N VAL A 6 43.43 1.94 -31.27
CA VAL A 6 41.95 1.94 -31.30
C VAL A 6 41.39 2.86 -30.19
N ALA A 7 40.21 3.47 -30.41
CA ALA A 7 39.47 4.20 -29.39
C ALA A 7 38.39 3.32 -28.72
N ALA A 8 38.56 3.04 -27.43
CA ALA A 8 37.56 2.47 -26.51
C ALA A 8 38.04 2.71 -25.07
N CYS A 9 37.20 2.96 -24.06
CA CYS A 9 35.78 3.30 -24.09
C CYS A 9 35.55 4.45 -23.10
N GLY A 10 34.81 5.49 -23.50
CA GLY A 10 34.32 6.49 -22.56
C GLY A 10 33.27 5.84 -21.68
N ALA A 11 33.64 5.51 -20.44
CA ALA A 11 32.74 4.86 -19.49
C ALA A 11 31.67 5.85 -19.01
N LEU A 12 30.61 6.03 -19.81
CA LEU A 12 29.31 6.42 -19.26
C LEU A 12 28.92 5.31 -18.28
N THR A 13 29.09 5.58 -17.00
CA THR A 13 28.30 4.95 -15.94
C THR A 13 26.85 5.41 -16.13
N LEU A 14 26.19 4.79 -17.12
CA LEU A 14 24.74 4.73 -17.14
C LEU A 14 24.32 4.11 -15.82
N TRP A 15 23.87 4.94 -14.89
CA TRP A 15 23.09 4.51 -13.75
C TRP A 15 21.77 3.98 -14.31
N VAL A 16 21.81 2.73 -14.76
CA VAL A 16 20.63 1.89 -14.90
C VAL A 16 20.13 1.72 -13.48
N SER A 17 19.31 2.65 -13.03
CA SER A 17 18.49 2.48 -11.82
C SER A 17 17.79 1.14 -12.00
N PRO A 18 18.06 0.14 -11.14
CA PRO A 18 17.46 -1.16 -11.32
C PRO A 18 15.96 -0.98 -11.16
N LEU A 19 15.22 -1.28 -12.23
CA LEU A 19 13.77 -1.44 -12.20
C LEU A 19 13.52 -2.64 -11.27
N MET A 20 13.30 -2.36 -9.99
CA MET A 20 13.10 -3.37 -8.95
C MET A 20 11.89 -4.21 -9.35
N ALA A 21 12.13 -5.50 -9.62
CA ALA A 21 11.14 -6.37 -10.25
C ALA A 21 9.96 -6.72 -9.31
N GLY A 22 10.08 -6.39 -8.01
CA GLY A 22 8.98 -6.42 -7.07
C GLY A 22 9.36 -5.99 -5.66
N GLU A 23 8.34 -5.93 -4.79
CA GLU A 23 8.38 -5.49 -3.39
C GLU A 23 9.52 -6.14 -2.58
N ARG A 24 9.86 -7.39 -2.88
CA ARG A 24 10.97 -8.15 -2.30
C ARG A 24 12.34 -7.48 -2.46
N GLU A 25 12.65 -7.03 -3.66
CA GLU A 25 13.95 -6.42 -4.00
C GLU A 25 14.03 -4.99 -3.45
N PHE A 26 12.90 -4.27 -3.48
CA PHE A 26 12.74 -2.96 -2.87
C PHE A 26 12.96 -3.00 -1.34
N ILE A 27 12.38 -3.97 -0.63
CA ILE A 27 12.61 -4.17 0.81
C ILE A 27 14.08 -4.50 1.11
N GLN A 28 14.70 -5.39 0.32
CA GLN A 28 16.09 -5.79 0.50
C GLN A 28 17.09 -4.66 0.22
N SER A 29 16.79 -3.76 -0.73
CA SER A 29 17.64 -2.62 -1.06
C SER A 29 17.46 -1.40 -0.15
N THR A 30 16.27 -1.23 0.44
CA THR A 30 15.98 -0.13 1.39
C THR A 30 16.24 -0.50 2.86
N GLY A 31 16.25 -1.80 3.21
CA GLY A 31 16.28 -2.27 4.59
C GLY A 31 14.98 -2.00 5.37
N ASN A 32 13.94 -1.50 4.71
CA ASN A 32 12.73 -0.98 5.34
C ASN A 32 11.63 -2.03 5.47
N ALA A 33 11.30 -2.32 6.73
CA ALA A 33 10.46 -3.43 7.14
C ALA A 33 8.97 -2.99 7.42
N TYR A 34 8.01 -3.93 7.67
CA TYR A 34 6.52 -3.92 7.98
C TYR A 34 5.60 -3.32 6.92
N GLN A 35 4.32 -3.59 7.15
CA GLN A 35 3.48 -4.25 6.20
C GLN A 35 2.13 -3.55 6.18
N TYR A 36 1.74 -3.18 4.96
CA TYR A 36 0.39 -3.41 4.50
C TYR A 36 0.47 -3.73 3.00
N ARG A 37 -0.06 -4.88 2.56
CA ARG A 37 0.01 -5.34 1.17
C ARG A 37 -1.13 -4.77 0.34
N SER A 38 -1.24 -3.44 0.29
CA SER A 38 -2.26 -2.78 -0.52
C SER A 38 -1.73 -1.53 -1.19
N HIS A 39 -1.31 -1.72 -2.44
CA HIS A 39 -0.64 -0.73 -3.27
C HIS A 39 -1.61 -0.03 -4.24
N TYR A 40 -2.85 -0.49 -4.30
CA TYR A 40 -3.91 0.06 -5.13
C TYR A 40 -4.68 1.15 -4.37
N GLU A 41 -4.67 2.37 -4.89
CA GLU A 41 -5.62 3.41 -4.45
C GLU A 41 -7.06 2.93 -4.60
N LEU A 42 -7.98 3.46 -3.80
CA LEU A 42 -9.43 3.19 -3.80
C LEU A 42 -10.19 3.66 -5.09
N LYS A 43 -9.56 3.53 -6.26
CA LYS A 43 -10.11 3.75 -7.61
C LYS A 43 -10.93 2.55 -8.09
N SER A 44 -10.45 1.32 -7.88
CA SER A 44 -11.19 0.08 -8.18
C SER A 44 -11.98 -0.41 -6.96
N ILE A 45 -13.07 0.30 -6.66
CA ILE A 45 -14.00 -0.01 -5.57
C ILE A 45 -14.66 -1.38 -5.78
N VAL A 46 -14.16 -2.41 -5.09
CA VAL A 46 -14.90 -3.65 -4.86
C VAL A 46 -15.63 -3.53 -3.54
N TYR A 47 -16.95 -3.45 -3.66
CA TYR A 47 -17.88 -3.62 -2.55
C TYR A 47 -17.83 -5.09 -2.09
N ALA A 48 -17.79 -5.34 -0.79
CA ALA A 48 -17.91 -6.67 -0.20
C ALA A 48 -19.35 -6.88 0.33
N PRO A 49 -20.34 -7.20 -0.54
CA PRO A 49 -21.75 -7.32 -0.13
C PRO A 49 -22.00 -8.46 0.88
N SER A 50 -21.06 -9.39 0.99
CA SER A 50 -21.09 -10.51 1.93
C SER A 50 -20.62 -10.16 3.35
N VAL A 51 -20.04 -8.98 3.58
CA VAL A 51 -19.57 -8.54 4.90
C VAL A 51 -20.33 -7.30 5.35
N THR A 52 -21.51 -7.58 5.92
CA THR A 52 -22.35 -6.59 6.59
C THR A 52 -21.79 -6.30 7.98
N VAL A 53 -21.34 -5.07 8.21
CA VAL A 53 -20.95 -4.57 9.54
C VAL A 53 -22.15 -3.93 10.24
N ALA A 54 -22.01 -3.64 11.53
CA ALA A 54 -23.10 -3.13 12.37
C ALA A 54 -23.85 -1.94 11.73
N GLY A 55 -25.17 -2.09 11.57
CA GLY A 55 -26.07 -1.09 10.98
C GLY A 55 -26.45 -1.30 9.51
N GLY A 56 -26.13 -2.45 8.88
CA GLY A 56 -26.45 -2.69 7.47
C GLY A 56 -25.48 -2.00 6.51
N ARG A 57 -24.22 -1.90 6.93
CA ARG A 57 -23.15 -1.15 6.25
C ARG A 57 -22.07 -2.14 5.77
N TYR A 58 -21.21 -1.73 4.86
CA TYR A 58 -20.40 -2.66 4.06
C TYR A 58 -18.94 -2.22 3.98
N VAL A 59 -18.06 -3.18 3.67
CA VAL A 59 -16.64 -2.92 3.46
C VAL A 59 -16.37 -2.66 1.99
N VAL A 60 -15.57 -1.62 1.71
CA VAL A 60 -15.05 -1.31 0.38
C VAL A 60 -13.54 -1.52 0.38
N VAL A 61 -13.02 -2.28 -0.58
CA VAL A 61 -11.60 -2.58 -0.78
C VAL A 61 -11.20 -2.51 -2.26
N PRO A 62 -9.93 -2.24 -2.60
CA PRO A 62 -9.38 -2.40 -3.93
C PRO A 62 -9.43 -3.84 -4.46
N GLU A 63 -9.72 -3.99 -5.75
CA GLU A 63 -9.82 -5.29 -6.42
C GLU A 63 -8.55 -6.15 -6.32
N GLY A 64 -7.38 -5.55 -6.55
CA GLY A 64 -6.08 -6.23 -6.54
C GLY A 64 -5.48 -6.50 -5.15
N MET A 65 -6.23 -6.27 -4.06
CA MET A 65 -5.72 -6.49 -2.71
C MET A 65 -5.45 -7.99 -2.42
N CYS A 66 -4.23 -8.30 -1.97
CA CYS A 66 -3.80 -9.64 -1.58
C CYS A 66 -4.78 -10.30 -0.58
N THR A 67 -5.14 -11.57 -0.80
CA THR A 67 -6.18 -12.29 -0.04
C THR A 67 -6.01 -12.20 1.48
N ASN A 68 -4.81 -12.47 1.99
CA ASN A 68 -4.49 -12.40 3.43
C ASN A 68 -4.78 -11.02 4.06
N ASP A 69 -4.55 -9.94 3.30
CA ASP A 69 -4.77 -8.57 3.79
C ASP A 69 -6.22 -8.14 3.63
N ARG A 70 -6.91 -8.67 2.61
CA ARG A 70 -8.37 -8.56 2.45
C ARG A 70 -9.09 -9.21 3.63
N GLU A 71 -8.73 -10.45 3.98
CA GLU A 71 -9.29 -11.17 5.12
C GLU A 71 -9.05 -10.41 6.44
N ARG A 72 -7.84 -9.89 6.66
CA ARG A 72 -7.53 -9.03 7.83
C ARG A 72 -8.38 -7.76 7.88
N ILE A 73 -8.65 -7.12 6.74
CA ILE A 73 -9.53 -5.95 6.66
C ILE A 73 -10.98 -6.33 6.94
N LEU A 74 -11.47 -7.45 6.40
CA LEU A 74 -12.85 -7.89 6.63
C LEU A 74 -13.09 -8.28 8.10
N ASP A 75 -12.11 -8.91 8.76
CA ASP A 75 -12.13 -9.21 10.20
C ASP A 75 -12.13 -7.93 11.08
N TRP A 76 -11.29 -6.95 10.76
CA TRP A 76 -11.29 -5.64 11.44
C TRP A 76 -12.62 -4.89 11.21
N ALA A 77 -13.12 -4.87 9.98
CA ALA A 77 -14.34 -4.16 9.62
C ALA A 77 -15.58 -4.79 10.28
N ALA A 78 -15.65 -6.12 10.38
CA ALA A 78 -16.71 -6.82 11.11
C ALA A 78 -16.80 -6.43 12.60
N LYS A 79 -15.68 -5.95 13.18
CA LYS A 79 -15.58 -5.46 14.57
C LYS A 79 -15.74 -3.94 14.68
N THR A 80 -15.80 -3.22 13.56
CA THR A 80 -15.85 -1.75 13.52
C THR A 80 -17.25 -1.22 13.82
N THR A 81 -17.34 -0.39 14.86
CA THR A 81 -18.50 0.47 15.13
C THR A 81 -18.26 1.86 14.54
N GLY A 82 -19.33 2.60 14.22
CA GLY A 82 -19.22 3.88 13.51
C GLY A 82 -18.59 3.74 12.12
N TYR A 83 -18.18 4.85 11.52
CA TYR A 83 -17.38 4.86 10.29
C TYR A 83 -15.94 4.44 10.56
N GLY A 84 -15.29 3.88 9.53
CA GLY A 84 -13.91 3.45 9.60
C GLY A 84 -13.20 3.50 8.26
N ALA A 85 -11.87 3.63 8.31
CA ALA A 85 -10.98 3.68 7.16
C ALA A 85 -9.63 3.03 7.48
N VAL A 86 -8.98 2.50 6.44
CA VAL A 86 -7.61 1.99 6.50
C VAL A 86 -6.78 2.66 5.41
N ALA A 87 -5.58 3.08 5.77
CA ALA A 87 -4.58 3.62 4.85
C ALA A 87 -3.30 2.77 4.84
N SER A 88 -2.64 2.70 3.69
CA SER A 88 -1.33 2.06 3.48
C SER A 88 -0.38 3.05 2.81
N PRO A 89 0.93 3.04 3.10
CA PRO A 89 1.92 3.59 2.18
C PRO A 89 1.82 2.87 0.83
N LYS A 90 2.02 3.60 -0.26
CA LYS A 90 2.04 3.04 -1.62
C LYS A 90 3.49 2.70 -2.01
N LEU A 91 3.71 1.57 -2.69
CA LEU A 91 4.98 1.33 -3.37
C LEU A 91 5.25 2.38 -4.47
N PRO A 92 6.53 2.63 -4.82
CA PRO A 92 6.89 3.39 -6.01
C PRO A 92 6.28 2.79 -7.29
N ASP A 93 5.87 3.65 -8.23
CA ASP A 93 5.44 3.21 -9.56
C ASP A 93 6.49 2.29 -10.23
N GLY A 94 6.03 1.13 -10.70
CA GLY A 94 6.87 0.10 -11.34
C GLY A 94 7.39 -1.00 -10.41
N VAL A 95 7.16 -0.92 -9.09
CA VAL A 95 7.50 -2.01 -8.15
C VAL A 95 6.26 -2.88 -7.90
N GLU A 96 6.28 -4.10 -8.43
CA GLU A 96 5.14 -5.03 -8.32
C GLU A 96 4.94 -5.58 -6.89
N PRO A 97 3.69 -5.80 -6.43
CA PRO A 97 3.39 -6.39 -5.11
C PRO A 97 3.93 -7.81 -4.93
N ASP A 98 4.47 -8.15 -3.76
CA ASP A 98 4.69 -9.55 -3.36
C ASP A 98 3.72 -9.96 -2.25
N CYS A 99 2.56 -10.49 -2.65
CA CYS A 99 1.54 -10.95 -1.70
C CYS A 99 2.05 -12.02 -0.71
N ASN A 100 3.17 -12.70 -0.99
CA ASN A 100 3.75 -13.72 -0.13
C ASN A 100 4.67 -13.12 0.96
N ILE A 101 5.07 -11.85 0.81
CA ILE A 101 5.92 -11.18 1.80
C ILE A 101 5.10 -10.57 2.94
N LEU A 102 5.61 -10.79 4.15
CA LEU A 102 5.34 -9.93 5.29
C LEU A 102 6.64 -9.21 5.65
N ASN A 103 6.64 -7.91 5.47
CA ASN A 103 7.72 -7.03 5.88
C ASN A 103 7.71 -6.88 7.46
N PRO A 104 8.81 -6.56 8.23
CA PRO A 104 8.76 -6.21 9.71
C PRO A 104 9.35 -4.85 10.41
N ASN A 105 8.79 -3.60 10.26
CA ASN A 105 8.96 -2.27 10.97
C ASN A 105 7.77 -1.21 10.83
N LEU A 106 7.50 -0.68 9.61
CA LEU A 106 6.40 0.22 9.10
C LEU A 106 4.95 -0.13 9.48
N ARG A 107 3.96 0.77 9.33
CA ARG A 107 2.56 0.46 9.70
C ARG A 107 1.51 1.10 8.76
N GLY A 108 0.42 0.38 8.54
CA GLY A 108 -0.82 0.94 7.96
C GLY A 108 -1.62 1.71 9.02
N GLY A 109 -2.29 2.78 8.61
CA GLY A 109 -3.11 3.61 9.48
C GLY A 109 -4.56 3.15 9.51
N PHE A 110 -4.99 2.48 10.58
CA PHE A 110 -6.40 2.16 10.83
C PHE A 110 -7.09 3.30 11.60
N ALA A 111 -8.39 3.52 11.34
CA ALA A 111 -9.26 4.40 12.10
C ALA A 111 -10.69 3.86 12.11
N ASP A 112 -11.32 3.78 13.29
CA ASP A 112 -12.65 3.23 13.54
C ASP A 112 -13.37 4.03 14.65
N GLY A 113 -14.68 3.80 14.85
CA GLY A 113 -15.47 4.51 15.87
C GLY A 113 -15.90 5.93 15.49
N PHE A 114 -15.68 6.38 14.24
CA PHE A 114 -15.92 7.77 13.85
C PHE A 114 -17.40 8.07 13.57
N ALA A 115 -17.82 9.30 13.88
CA ALA A 115 -19.15 9.80 13.55
C ALA A 115 -19.30 10.24 12.07
N THR A 116 -18.19 10.41 11.34
CA THR A 116 -18.19 10.76 9.91
C THR A 116 -17.09 10.00 9.16
N GLN A 117 -17.36 9.66 7.89
CA GLN A 117 -16.40 8.98 7.03
C GLN A 117 -15.15 9.81 6.77
N GLU A 118 -15.29 11.12 6.56
CA GLU A 118 -14.17 12.07 6.40
C GLU A 118 -13.24 12.07 7.63
N GLY A 119 -13.81 11.97 8.84
CA GLY A 119 -13.04 11.88 10.08
C GLY A 119 -12.18 10.62 10.12
N ALA A 120 -12.76 9.47 9.78
CA ALA A 120 -12.04 8.21 9.69
C ALA A 120 -10.92 8.27 8.62
N GLU A 121 -11.24 8.72 7.41
CA GLU A 121 -10.29 8.79 6.28
C GLU A 121 -9.11 9.71 6.58
N ARG A 122 -9.35 10.91 7.15
CA ARG A 122 -8.29 11.82 7.59
C ARG A 122 -7.43 11.22 8.70
N THR A 123 -8.02 10.55 9.69
CA THR A 123 -7.24 9.93 10.78
C THR A 123 -6.46 8.71 10.31
N ALA A 124 -7.01 7.89 9.40
CA ALA A 124 -6.29 6.77 8.79
C ALA A 124 -5.05 7.25 8.03
N LEU A 125 -5.21 8.24 7.15
CA LEU A 125 -4.08 8.84 6.40
C LEU A 125 -3.03 9.46 7.33
N ALA A 126 -3.45 10.23 8.35
CA ALA A 126 -2.52 10.85 9.30
C ALA A 126 -1.74 9.82 10.14
N ARG A 127 -2.39 8.74 10.59
CA ARG A 127 -1.73 7.62 11.30
C ARG A 127 -0.74 6.88 10.40
N CYS A 128 -1.08 6.73 9.13
CA CYS A 128 -0.23 6.10 8.13
C CYS A 128 1.02 6.96 7.83
N GLU A 129 0.87 8.25 7.51
CA GLU A 129 2.01 9.14 7.21
C GLU A 129 2.98 9.25 8.40
N ALA A 130 2.47 9.28 9.63
CA ALA A 130 3.28 9.26 10.85
C ALA A 130 4.11 7.98 11.05
N THR A 131 3.90 6.94 10.24
CA THR A 131 4.63 5.66 10.27
C THR A 131 5.10 5.18 8.90
N ARG A 132 5.05 6.05 7.87
CA ARG A 132 5.60 5.76 6.54
C ARG A 132 7.13 5.78 6.59
N LEU A 133 7.76 4.79 5.97
CA LEU A 133 9.21 4.71 5.85
C LEU A 133 9.70 5.33 4.53
N ASP A 134 10.98 5.69 4.51
CA ASP A 134 11.64 6.21 3.31
C ASP A 134 11.61 5.20 2.15
N GLY A 135 11.59 5.72 0.93
CA GLY A 135 11.41 4.94 -0.29
C GLY A 135 9.94 4.63 -0.63
N TYR A 136 9.01 4.63 0.34
CA TYR A 136 7.58 4.52 0.04
C TYR A 136 6.98 5.87 -0.38
N GLU A 137 6.10 5.82 -1.38
CA GLU A 137 5.23 6.93 -1.75
C GLU A 137 4.19 7.22 -0.66
N LYS A 138 3.51 8.37 -0.80
CA LYS A 138 2.39 8.83 0.04
C LYS A 138 1.45 7.69 0.50
N CYS A 139 0.86 7.90 1.67
CA CYS A 139 -0.24 7.07 2.12
C CYS A 139 -1.48 7.25 1.26
N ILE A 140 -2.15 6.12 1.00
CA ILE A 140 -3.36 6.00 0.20
C ILE A 140 -4.43 5.28 1.02
N LEU A 141 -5.71 5.61 0.81
CA LEU A 141 -6.82 4.87 1.41
C LEU A 141 -7.00 3.53 0.69
N VAL A 142 -7.06 2.46 1.47
CA VAL A 142 -7.11 1.06 0.99
C VAL A 142 -8.28 0.27 1.55
N ALA A 143 -9.00 0.77 2.55
CA ALA A 143 -10.32 0.25 2.89
C ALA A 143 -11.19 1.32 3.54
N ARG A 144 -12.52 1.10 3.50
CA ARG A 144 -13.46 1.82 4.36
C ARG A 144 -14.72 1.02 4.67
N VAL A 145 -15.34 1.37 5.79
CA VAL A 145 -16.72 1.00 6.15
C VAL A 145 -17.64 2.10 5.62
N ALA A 146 -18.47 1.78 4.64
CA ALA A 146 -19.42 2.70 4.02
C ALA A 146 -20.86 2.18 4.14
N ASP A 147 -21.85 3.07 4.14
CA ASP A 147 -23.25 2.69 4.18
C ASP A 147 -23.69 2.00 2.88
N GLY A 148 -24.73 1.16 2.98
CA GLY A 148 -25.41 0.62 1.80
C GLY A 148 -26.08 1.71 0.97
N ARG A 149 -26.08 1.52 -0.36
CA ARG A 149 -26.83 2.33 -1.33
C ARG A 149 -28.06 1.57 -1.82
#